data_AF-A0A4Y2RW43-F1
#
_entry.id   AF-A0A4Y2RW43-F1
#
_cell.length_a   1.000
_cell.length_b   1.000
_cell.length_c   1.000
_cell.angle_alpha   90.00
_cell.angle_beta   90.00
_cell.angle_gamma   90.00
#
_symmetry.space_group_name_H-M   'P 1'
#
loop_
_entity.id
_entity.type
_entity.pdbx_description
1 polymer ?
#
loop_
_entity_poly.entity_id
_entity_poly.type
_entity_poly.pdbx_seq_one_letter_code
_entity_poly.pdbx_strand_id
1 'polypeptide(L)'
;MARSIYSLKLSLFRSQLKLNTKDKEALLDVYLFIVIIYVKPWLQWILAVKAPYKDLCYLKSLKAYEKVNESISKAALYKFSQYLWYFTDEIVVLALFDDDVDEETKLKMVANLHRKIFSTHEKRYIPSKEELCSSLYGEFDTLIL
;
A
#
# COMPACT_ATOMS: atom_id res chain seq x y z
N MET A 1 11.73 -4.25 -5.67
CA MET A 1 12.01 -5.68 -5.90
C MET A 1 13.49 -6.03 -5.82
N ALA A 2 14.30 -5.84 -6.87
CA ALA A 2 15.71 -6.30 -6.87
C ALA A 2 16.54 -5.72 -5.70
N ARG A 3 16.37 -4.43 -5.39
CA ARG A 3 17.03 -3.79 -4.24
C ARG A 3 16.60 -4.39 -2.90
N SER A 4 15.32 -4.71 -2.75
CA SER A 4 14.79 -5.35 -1.53
C SER A 4 15.41 -6.72 -1.31
N ILE A 5 15.46 -7.56 -2.36
CA ILE A 5 16.09 -8.89 -2.31
C ILE A 5 17.59 -8.76 -2.02
N TYR A 6 18.25 -7.78 -2.64
CA TYR A 6 19.66 -7.49 -2.37
C TYR A 6 19.89 -7.10 -0.91
N SER A 7 19.07 -6.21 -0.34
CA SER A 7 19.13 -5.84 1.08
C SER A 7 18.91 -7.04 2.01
N LEU A 8 17.97 -7.93 1.69
CA LEU A 8 17.76 -9.18 2.44
C LEU A 8 19.01 -10.07 2.39
N LYS A 9 19.59 -10.26 1.19
CA LYS A 9 20.83 -11.02 1.01
C LYS A 9 21.97 -10.40 1.81
N LEU A 10 22.15 -9.08 1.74
CA LEU A 10 23.16 -8.35 2.50
C LEU A 10 22.99 -8.55 4.02
N SER A 11 21.75 -8.58 4.49
CA SER A 11 21.42 -8.82 5.89
C SER A 11 21.77 -10.24 6.34
N LEU A 12 21.51 -11.25 5.49
CA LEU A 12 21.85 -12.66 5.77
C LEU A 12 23.37 -12.89 5.82
N PHE A 13 24.12 -12.26 4.92
CA PHE A 13 25.58 -12.38 4.86
C PHE A 13 26.31 -11.33 5.71
N ARG A 14 25.63 -10.65 6.64
CA ARG A 14 26.21 -9.55 7.44
C ARG A 14 27.49 -9.93 8.19
N SER A 15 27.66 -11.20 8.56
CA SER A 15 28.85 -11.71 9.26
C SER A 15 30.09 -11.77 8.37
N GLN A 16 29.90 -11.90 7.05
CA GLN A 16 30.97 -11.96 6.05
C GLN A 16 31.32 -10.56 5.51
N LEU A 17 30.49 -9.56 5.80
CA LEU A 17 30.61 -8.20 5.29
C LEU A 17 31.21 -7.27 6.35
N LYS A 18 32.22 -6.49 5.97
CA LYS A 18 32.80 -5.44 6.81
C LYS A 18 31.92 -4.19 6.76
N LEU A 19 30.77 -4.23 7.43
CA LEU A 19 29.86 -3.08 7.56
C LEU A 19 30.16 -2.28 8.83
N ASN A 20 30.05 -0.96 8.73
CA ASN A 20 30.09 -0.08 9.90
C ASN A 20 28.83 -0.28 10.77
N THR A 21 28.80 0.23 12.00
CA THR A 21 27.66 0.07 12.91
C THR A 21 26.39 0.77 12.42
N LYS A 22 26.50 1.98 11.86
CA LYS A 22 25.37 2.75 11.32
C LYS A 22 24.70 2.05 10.13
N ASP A 23 25.49 1.51 9.21
CA ASP A 23 25.03 0.78 8.04
C ASP A 23 24.31 -0.51 8.45
N LYS A 24 24.77 -1.17 9.52
CA LYS A 24 24.08 -2.35 10.07
C LYS A 24 22.71 -2.00 10.63
N GLU A 25 22.59 -0.89 11.36
CA GLU A 25 21.30 -0.42 11.90
C GLU A 25 20.34 -0.04 10.76
N ALA A 26 20.80 0.76 9.80
CA ALA A 26 20.01 1.13 8.63
C ALA A 26 19.56 -0.10 7.80
N LEU A 27 20.45 -1.10 7.67
CA LEU A 27 20.13 -2.35 6.99
C LEU A 27 19.07 -3.15 7.76
N LEU A 28 19.12 -3.16 9.10
CA LEU A 28 18.12 -3.81 9.93
C LEU A 28 16.75 -3.14 9.81
N ASP A 29 16.70 -1.81 9.77
CA ASP A 29 15.44 -1.06 9.59
C ASP A 29 14.78 -1.41 8.24
N VAL A 30 15.57 -1.44 7.16
CA VAL A 30 15.09 -1.83 5.83
C VAL A 30 14.69 -3.30 5.80
N TYR A 31 15.45 -4.18 6.46
CA TYR A 31 15.12 -5.61 6.59
C TYR A 31 13.79 -5.83 7.33
N LEU A 32 13.52 -5.06 8.38
CA LEU A 32 12.29 -5.16 9.15
C LEU A 32 11.09 -4.70 8.31
N PHE A 33 11.24 -3.58 7.60
CA PHE A 33 10.22 -3.07 6.69
C PHE A 33 9.90 -4.05 5.56
N ILE A 34 10.92 -4.43 4.78
CA ILE A 34 11.15 -5.80 4.33
C ILE A 34 10.07 -6.86 4.61
N VAL A 35 10.36 -7.58 5.68
CA VAL A 35 9.68 -8.78 6.14
C VAL A 35 8.28 -8.48 6.64
N ILE A 36 8.09 -7.39 7.38
CA ILE A 36 6.79 -7.09 8.02
C ILE A 36 5.79 -6.54 7.02
N ILE A 37 6.22 -5.60 6.17
CA ILE A 37 5.31 -4.78 5.36
C ILE A 37 5.31 -5.21 3.91
N TYR A 38 6.47 -5.48 3.31
CA TYR A 38 6.57 -5.57 1.86
C TYR A 38 6.36 -6.98 1.29
N VAL A 39 6.79 -8.03 2.00
CA VAL A 39 6.76 -9.41 1.46
C VAL A 39 5.34 -9.91 1.21
N LYS A 40 4.40 -9.68 2.14
CA LYS A 40 3.03 -10.20 2.03
C LYS A 40 2.26 -9.63 0.83
N PRO A 41 2.15 -8.30 0.65
CA PRO A 41 1.52 -7.71 -0.53
C PRO A 41 2.21 -8.15 -1.83
N TRP A 42 3.54 -8.22 -1.83
CA TRP A 42 4.29 -8.60 -3.03
C TRP A 42 3.92 -9.99 -3.57
N LEU A 43 3.70 -10.97 -2.69
CA LEU A 43 3.25 -12.30 -3.10
C LEU A 43 1.78 -12.35 -3.54
N GLN A 44 0.97 -11.41 -3.06
CA GLN A 44 -0.48 -11.38 -3.31
C GLN A 44 -0.86 -10.59 -4.58
N TRP A 45 -0.01 -9.67 -5.03
CA TRP A 45 -0.23 -8.86 -6.25
C TRP A 45 -0.13 -9.61 -7.58
N ILE A 46 -0.04 -10.94 -7.57
CA ILE A 46 0.00 -11.77 -8.78
C ILE A 46 -1.37 -11.76 -9.50
N LEU A 47 -2.46 -11.59 -8.75
CA LEU A 47 -3.83 -11.58 -9.28
C LEU A 47 -4.35 -10.15 -9.41
N ALA A 48 -4.68 -9.74 -10.64
CA ALA A 48 -5.21 -8.41 -10.94
C ALA A 48 -6.51 -8.11 -10.16
N VAL A 49 -7.37 -9.12 -9.98
CA VAL A 49 -8.63 -9.01 -9.22
C VAL A 49 -8.41 -8.58 -7.77
N LYS A 50 -7.29 -9.02 -7.18
CA LYS A 50 -6.94 -8.71 -5.78
C LYS A 50 -6.22 -7.37 -5.63
N ALA A 51 -5.64 -6.85 -6.71
CA ALA A 51 -4.80 -5.65 -6.65
C ALA A 51 -5.49 -4.49 -5.89
N PRO A 52 -6.73 -4.07 -6.22
CA PRO A 52 -7.29 -2.86 -5.64
C PRO A 52 -7.45 -2.96 -4.11
N TYR A 53 -8.01 -4.07 -3.62
CA TYR A 53 -8.18 -4.26 -2.18
C TYR A 53 -6.85 -4.42 -1.45
N LYS A 54 -5.88 -5.13 -2.04
CA LYS A 54 -4.55 -5.31 -1.44
C LYS A 54 -3.75 -4.02 -1.38
N ASP A 55 -3.87 -3.14 -2.37
CA ASP A 55 -3.22 -1.83 -2.37
C ASP A 55 -3.72 -0.95 -1.23
N LEU A 56 -5.03 -0.96 -0.96
CA LEU A 56 -5.61 -0.27 0.18
C LEU A 56 -5.16 -0.88 1.51
N CYS A 57 -5.14 -2.21 1.61
CA CYS A 57 -4.62 -2.90 2.79
C CYS A 57 -3.14 -2.58 3.04
N TYR A 58 -2.37 -2.42 1.97
CA TYR A 58 -0.97 -2.03 2.05
C TYR A 58 -0.79 -0.60 2.56
N LEU A 59 -1.60 0.36 2.10
CA LEU A 59 -1.63 1.72 2.65
C LEU A 59 -1.98 1.73 4.15
N LYS A 60 -2.98 0.95 4.58
CA LYS A 60 -3.34 0.79 6.00
C LYS A 60 -2.18 0.23 6.82
N SER A 61 -1.50 -0.78 6.28
CA SER A 61 -0.34 -1.41 6.93
C SER A 61 0.84 -0.45 7.04
N LEU A 62 1.10 0.35 5.99
CA LEU A 62 2.13 1.39 6.00
C LEU A 62 1.83 2.46 7.07
N LYS A 63 0.59 2.91 7.17
CA LYS A 63 0.19 3.88 8.19
C LYS A 63 0.34 3.31 9.60
N ALA A 64 -0.03 2.05 9.81
CA ALA A 64 0.21 1.38 11.09
C ALA A 64 1.71 1.25 11.42
N TYR A 65 2.55 1.03 10.42
CA TYR A 65 4.01 0.95 10.56
C TYR A 65 4.68 2.27 10.94
N GLU A 66 3.98 3.40 10.82
CA GLU A 66 4.48 4.71 11.28
C GLU A 66 4.85 4.68 12.78
N LYS A 67 4.17 3.84 13.57
CA LYS A 67 4.48 3.61 14.99
C LYS A 67 5.83 2.91 15.23
N VAL A 68 6.34 2.18 14.24
CA VAL A 68 7.59 1.43 14.31
C VAL A 68 8.74 2.26 13.72
N ASN A 69 8.55 2.79 12.52
CA ASN A 69 9.53 3.67 11.88
C ASN A 69 8.80 4.69 10.99
N GLU A 70 8.61 5.89 11.54
CA GLU A 70 7.91 6.99 10.89
C GLU A 70 8.56 7.41 9.57
N SER A 71 9.90 7.50 9.55
CA SER A 71 10.65 7.94 8.37
C SER A 71 10.44 6.98 7.19
N ILE A 72 10.61 5.68 7.42
CA ILE A 72 10.42 4.66 6.38
C ILE A 72 8.96 4.58 5.96
N SER A 73 8.03 4.61 6.91
CA SER A 73 6.59 4.59 6.63
C SER A 73 6.19 5.75 5.71
N LYS A 74 6.55 6.99 6.06
CA LYS A 74 6.22 8.19 5.26
C LYS A 74 6.88 8.15 3.88
N ALA A 75 8.15 7.75 3.81
CA ALA A 75 8.84 7.61 2.53
C ALA A 75 8.18 6.56 1.63
N ALA A 76 7.77 5.42 2.19
CA ALA A 76 7.09 4.36 1.48
C ALA A 76 5.66 4.76 1.06
N LEU A 77 4.90 5.42 1.93
CA LEU A 77 3.56 5.98 1.61
C LEU A 77 3.65 6.95 0.44
N TYR A 78 4.57 7.92 0.52
CA TYR A 78 4.77 8.90 -0.56
C TYR A 78 5.17 8.24 -1.87
N LYS A 79 6.00 7.19 -1.81
CA LYS A 79 6.42 6.49 -3.03
C LYS A 79 5.29 5.63 -3.60
N PHE A 80 4.52 4.97 -2.75
CA PHE A 80 3.42 4.10 -3.18
C PHE A 80 2.24 4.91 -3.73
N SER A 81 1.95 6.08 -3.15
CA SER A 81 0.88 6.95 -3.59
C SER A 81 1.06 7.43 -5.04
N GLN A 82 2.31 7.61 -5.50
CA GLN A 82 2.61 7.90 -6.90
C GLN A 82 2.28 6.74 -7.85
N TYR A 83 2.25 5.50 -7.34
CA TYR A 83 1.92 4.32 -8.13
C TYR A 83 0.42 4.04 -8.21
N LEU A 84 -0.41 4.72 -7.41
CA LEU A 84 -1.88 4.59 -7.43
C LEU A 84 -2.55 5.30 -8.60
N TRP A 85 -1.79 5.72 -9.62
CA TRP A 85 -2.34 6.42 -10.80
C TRP A 85 -3.34 5.57 -11.60
N TYR A 86 -3.25 4.23 -11.51
CA TYR A 86 -4.18 3.31 -12.15
C TYR A 86 -5.43 3.05 -11.30
N PHE A 87 -5.48 3.55 -10.07
CA PHE A 87 -6.56 3.30 -9.14
C PHE A 87 -7.77 4.18 -9.51
N THR A 88 -8.64 3.64 -10.37
CA THR A 88 -9.88 4.27 -10.84
C THR A 88 -11.10 3.51 -10.34
N ASP A 89 -12.28 4.13 -10.47
CA ASP A 89 -13.54 3.51 -10.05
C ASP A 89 -13.80 2.17 -10.78
N GLU A 90 -13.38 2.05 -12.05
CA GLU A 90 -13.50 0.81 -12.83
C GLU A 90 -12.58 -0.29 -12.30
N ILE A 91 -11.37 0.05 -11.86
CA ILE A 91 -10.43 -0.90 -11.27
C ILE A 91 -10.92 -1.35 -9.89
N VAL A 92 -11.57 -0.46 -9.13
CA VAL A 92 -12.19 -0.81 -7.84
C VAL A 92 -13.28 -1.87 -7.99
N VAL A 93 -14.00 -1.90 -9.12
CA VAL A 93 -15.00 -2.96 -9.40
C VAL A 93 -14.38 -4.36 -9.40
N LEU A 94 -13.10 -4.50 -9.76
CA LEU A 94 -12.41 -5.79 -9.70
C LEU A 94 -12.38 -6.37 -8.28
N ALA A 95 -12.30 -5.51 -7.25
CA ALA A 95 -12.31 -5.97 -5.87
C ALA A 95 -13.64 -6.60 -5.43
N LEU A 96 -14.75 -6.43 -6.18
CA LEU A 96 -15.99 -7.17 -5.93
C LEU A 96 -15.81 -8.68 -6.09
N PHE A 97 -14.86 -9.10 -6.93
CA PHE A 97 -14.51 -10.50 -7.16
C PHE A 97 -13.35 -10.99 -6.28
N ASP A 98 -12.83 -10.17 -5.38
CA ASP A 98 -11.86 -10.62 -4.39
C ASP A 98 -12.59 -11.29 -3.22
N ASP A 99 -12.24 -12.55 -2.93
CA ASP A 99 -12.79 -13.32 -1.81
C ASP A 99 -12.33 -12.76 -0.45
N ASP A 100 -11.26 -11.96 -0.43
CA ASP A 100 -10.74 -11.34 0.79
C ASP A 100 -11.53 -10.09 1.21
N VAL A 101 -12.46 -9.61 0.37
CA VAL A 101 -13.34 -8.47 0.67
C VAL A 101 -14.65 -8.99 1.26
N ASP A 102 -15.04 -8.48 2.42
CA ASP A 102 -16.31 -8.86 3.06
C ASP A 102 -17.54 -8.36 2.28
N GLU A 103 -18.65 -9.06 2.44
CA GLU A 103 -19.89 -8.78 1.72
C GLU A 103 -20.45 -7.39 2.03
N GLU A 104 -20.31 -6.91 3.27
CA GLU A 104 -20.75 -5.57 3.67
C GLU A 104 -19.98 -4.48 2.89
N THR A 105 -18.66 -4.63 2.78
CA THR A 105 -17.79 -3.75 2.00
C THR A 105 -18.17 -3.78 0.52
N LYS A 106 -18.45 -4.96 -0.04
CA LYS A 106 -18.91 -5.08 -1.44
C LYS A 106 -20.23 -4.33 -1.68
N LEU A 107 -21.18 -4.43 -0.74
CA LEU A 107 -22.45 -3.71 -0.83
C LEU A 107 -22.25 -2.19 -0.79
N LYS A 108 -21.37 -1.69 0.09
CA LYS A 108 -21.04 -0.26 0.17
C LYS A 108 -20.35 0.26 -1.09
N MET A 109 -19.39 -0.52 -1.64
CA MET A 109 -18.74 -0.21 -2.92
C MET A 109 -19.77 -0.03 -4.05
N VAL A 110 -20.74 -0.95 -4.17
CA VAL A 110 -21.81 -0.88 -5.19
C VAL A 110 -22.71 0.34 -4.98
N ALA A 111 -23.11 0.63 -3.73
CA ALA A 111 -23.93 1.79 -3.41
C ALA A 111 -23.22 3.11 -3.79
N ASN A 112 -21.91 3.21 -3.51
CA ASN A 112 -21.11 4.37 -3.87
C ASN A 112 -20.92 4.53 -5.38
N LEU A 113 -20.74 3.42 -6.10
CA LEU A 113 -20.62 3.43 -7.56
C LEU A 113 -21.89 3.98 -8.21
N HIS A 114 -23.07 3.51 -7.78
CA HIS A 114 -24.36 4.01 -8.27
C HIS A 114 -24.54 5.51 -8.07
N ARG A 115 -24.11 6.06 -6.92
CA ARG A 115 -24.17 7.50 -6.64
C ARG A 115 -23.29 8.32 -7.61
N LYS A 116 -22.15 7.77 -8.03
CA LYS A 116 -21.16 8.45 -8.87
C LYS A 116 -21.50 8.44 -10.36
N ILE A 117 -22.17 7.41 -10.87
CA ILE A 117 -22.58 7.32 -12.28
C ILE A 117 -23.49 8.50 -12.69
N PHE A 118 -24.25 9.08 -11.75
CA PHE A 118 -25.06 10.28 -11.98
C PHE A 118 -24.27 11.60 -11.96
N SER A 119 -23.00 11.57 -11.59
CA SER A 119 -22.08 12.71 -11.61
C SER A 119 -21.02 12.44 -12.68
N THR A 120 -21.31 12.81 -13.93
CA THR A 120 -20.38 12.72 -15.05
C THR A 120 -19.04 13.34 -14.68
N HIS A 121 -17.96 12.55 -14.57
CA HIS A 121 -16.55 12.84 -14.87
C HIS A 121 -15.67 11.67 -14.38
N GLU A 122 -14.85 11.08 -15.27
CA GLU A 122 -13.81 10.10 -14.92
C GLU A 122 -12.77 10.77 -14.00
N LYS A 123 -12.75 10.41 -12.72
CA LYS A 123 -11.80 10.96 -11.75
C LYS A 123 -10.73 9.93 -11.43
N ARG A 124 -9.51 10.15 -11.91
CA ARG A 124 -8.32 9.40 -11.46
C ARG A 124 -8.02 9.76 -10.01
N TYR A 125 -7.63 8.78 -9.20
CA TYR A 125 -7.15 9.04 -7.86
C TYR A 125 -5.75 9.67 -7.92
N ILE A 126 -5.63 10.92 -7.46
CA ILE A 126 -4.35 11.63 -7.32
C ILE A 126 -4.28 12.11 -5.86
N PRO A 127 -3.57 11.37 -4.99
CA PRO A 127 -3.44 11.76 -3.58
C PRO A 127 -2.70 13.09 -3.44
N SER A 128 -3.28 14.05 -2.72
CA SER A 128 -2.60 15.30 -2.36
C SER A 128 -1.55 15.07 -1.25
N LYS A 129 -0.57 15.99 -1.11
CA LYS A 129 0.45 15.90 -0.05
C LYS A 129 -0.17 16.01 1.35
N GLU A 130 -1.26 16.78 1.49
CA GLU A 130 -1.99 16.92 2.75
C GLU A 130 -2.78 15.64 3.12
N GLU A 131 -3.45 14.99 2.16
CA GLU A 131 -4.19 13.72 2.38
C GLU A 131 -3.27 12.62 2.94
N LEU A 132 -2.05 12.51 2.43
CA LEU A 132 -1.04 11.54 2.86
C LEU A 132 -0.57 11.74 4.31
N CYS A 133 -0.64 12.98 4.83
CA CYS A 133 -0.12 13.33 6.15
C CYS A 133 -1.19 13.35 7.26
N SER A 134 -2.46 13.60 6.96
CA SER A 134 -3.46 13.81 8.02
C SER A 134 -4.80 13.09 7.87
N SER A 135 -5.17 12.55 6.70
CA SER A 135 -6.57 12.09 6.55
C SER A 135 -6.88 11.07 5.44
N LEU A 136 -5.94 10.19 5.07
CA LEU A 136 -6.25 9.02 4.23
C LEU A 136 -7.43 8.15 4.73
N TYR A 137 -7.91 8.35 5.97
CA TYR A 137 -9.05 7.60 6.51
C TYR A 137 -10.41 8.18 6.11
N GLY A 138 -10.53 9.51 5.97
CA GLY A 138 -11.81 10.14 5.67
C GLY A 138 -12.25 9.93 4.23
N GLU A 139 -11.37 10.23 3.27
CA GLU A 139 -11.73 10.15 1.85
C GLU A 139 -11.79 8.73 1.31
N PHE A 140 -11.00 7.78 1.81
CA PHE A 140 -11.03 6.39 1.31
C PHE A 140 -12.24 5.59 1.82
N ASP A 141 -12.68 5.82 3.07
CA ASP A 141 -13.97 5.32 3.57
C ASP A 141 -15.16 6.02 2.88
N THR A 142 -14.95 7.15 2.20
CA THR A 142 -16.03 7.86 1.49
C THR A 142 -16.04 7.59 -0.02
N LEU A 143 -14.89 7.23 -0.59
CA LEU A 143 -14.69 6.99 -2.03
C LEU A 143 -14.83 5.51 -2.42
N ILE A 144 -14.60 4.57 -1.50
CA ILE A 144 -14.52 3.13 -1.82
C ILE A 144 -15.29 2.27 -0.82
N LEU A 145 -15.32 2.62 0.46
CA LEU A 145 -16.06 1.92 1.53
C LEU A 145 -17.37 2.63 1.91
#